data_AF-A0A800BYI7-F1
#
_entry.id   AF-A0A800BYI7-F1
#
_cell.length_a   1.000
_cell.length_b   1.000
_cell.length_c   1.000
_cell.angle_alpha   90.00
_cell.angle_beta   90.00
_cell.angle_gamma   90.00
#
_symmetry.space_group_name_H-M   'P 1'
#
loop_
_entity.id
_entity.type
_entity.pdbx_description
1 polymer ?
#
loop_
_entity_poly.entity_id
_entity_poly.type
_entity_poly.pdbx_seq_one_letter_code
_entity_poly.pdbx_strand_id
1 'polypeptide(L)'
;IVEFSLEGHYAKAMPRILEYLKQTALVNPYANITFIDPKGRLYRFNRVTTKMPPPPKETKPHPYGVDVETIQRLIRVTPYRNMVDFMRNHFHRVGEKTAHRFLESAGISKTKNPKRISRDEVVRLVKMMKRFRDFLPPDASCLSPIGEELLKAGILKELQPEFVVVCQRQPSTYSGQEQNPAQVQWPCVLTSEHARRPPSW
;
A
#
# COMPACT_ATOMS: atom_id res chain seq x y z
N ILE A 1 -18.84 -17.19 -8.42
CA ILE A 1 -18.83 -17.00 -9.89
C ILE A 1 -19.53 -15.67 -10.14
N VAL A 2 -18.93 -14.78 -10.93
CA VAL A 2 -19.47 -13.46 -11.25
C VAL A 2 -19.61 -13.37 -12.75
N GLU A 3 -20.78 -12.97 -13.22
CA GLU A 3 -21.10 -12.83 -14.64
C GLU A 3 -21.70 -11.44 -14.86
N PHE A 4 -21.27 -10.76 -15.91
CA PHE A 4 -21.80 -9.47 -16.30
C PHE A 4 -21.69 -9.30 -17.82
N SER A 5 -22.61 -8.53 -18.39
CA SER A 5 -22.64 -8.22 -19.81
C SER A 5 -22.32 -6.74 -20.01
N LEU A 6 -21.39 -6.44 -20.92
CA LEU A 6 -21.00 -5.08 -21.30
C LEU A 6 -20.85 -5.02 -22.82
N GLU A 7 -21.13 -3.86 -23.40
CA GLU A 7 -20.85 -3.60 -24.81
C GLU A 7 -19.39 -3.22 -25.00
N GLY A 8 -18.70 -3.82 -25.96
CA GLY A 8 -17.29 -3.53 -26.21
C GLY A 8 -16.71 -4.21 -27.44
N HIS A 9 -15.57 -3.70 -27.90
CA HIS A 9 -14.87 -4.21 -29.08
C HIS A 9 -13.69 -5.12 -28.68
N TYR A 10 -13.96 -6.43 -28.54
CA TYR A 10 -12.94 -7.40 -28.10
C TYR A 10 -11.69 -7.43 -28.98
N ALA A 11 -11.83 -7.40 -30.31
CA ALA A 11 -10.70 -7.50 -31.22
C ALA A 11 -9.62 -6.41 -31.01
N LYS A 12 -10.05 -5.19 -30.63
CA LYS A 12 -9.13 -4.08 -30.31
C LYS A 12 -8.55 -4.19 -28.90
N ALA A 13 -9.33 -4.73 -27.94
CA ALA A 13 -8.94 -4.84 -26.54
C ALA A 13 -8.09 -6.09 -26.23
N MET A 14 -8.21 -7.15 -27.04
CA MET A 14 -7.52 -8.43 -26.88
C MET A 14 -6.04 -8.31 -26.52
N PRO A 15 -5.19 -7.55 -27.24
CA PRO A 15 -3.76 -7.46 -26.89
C PRO A 15 -3.53 -6.88 -25.50
N ARG A 16 -4.32 -5.87 -25.09
CA ARG A 16 -4.22 -5.24 -23.76
C ARG A 16 -4.69 -6.17 -22.64
N ILE A 17 -5.74 -6.95 -22.91
CA ILE A 17 -6.25 -7.95 -21.94
C ILE A 17 -5.19 -9.03 -21.71
N LEU A 18 -4.61 -9.56 -22.79
CA LEU A 18 -3.55 -10.58 -22.70
C LEU A 18 -2.31 -10.03 -22.00
N GLU A 19 -1.92 -8.79 -22.30
CA GLU A 19 -0.81 -8.13 -21.63
C GLU A 19 -1.06 -7.97 -20.13
N TYR A 20 -2.25 -7.52 -19.73
CA TYR A 20 -2.64 -7.41 -18.32
C TYR A 20 -2.58 -8.77 -17.60
N LEU A 21 -3.09 -9.83 -18.23
CA LEU A 21 -3.04 -11.18 -17.66
C LEU A 21 -1.60 -11.70 -17.54
N LYS A 22 -0.75 -11.42 -18.54
CA LYS A 22 0.67 -11.77 -18.50
C LYS A 22 1.42 -11.03 -17.38
N GLN A 23 1.19 -9.72 -17.24
CA GLN A 23 1.76 -8.92 -16.15
C GLN A 23 1.28 -9.40 -14.78
N THR A 24 0.00 -9.76 -14.67
CA THR A 24 -0.59 -10.30 -13.44
C THR A 24 0.02 -11.66 -13.08
N ALA A 25 0.25 -12.54 -14.07
CA ALA A 25 0.89 -13.84 -13.87
C ALA A 25 2.37 -13.70 -13.47
N LEU A 26 3.06 -12.68 -13.99
CA LEU A 26 4.45 -12.36 -13.65
C LEU A 26 4.58 -11.92 -12.19
N VAL A 27 3.68 -11.07 -11.71
CA VAL A 27 3.70 -10.58 -10.32
C VAL A 27 3.21 -11.65 -9.34
N ASN A 28 2.31 -12.53 -9.77
CA ASN A 28 1.69 -13.57 -8.93
C ASN A 28 2.12 -14.98 -9.37
N PRO A 29 3.38 -15.39 -9.13
CA PRO A 29 3.89 -16.70 -9.54
C PRO A 29 3.22 -17.88 -8.83
N TYR A 30 2.45 -17.62 -7.76
CA TYR A 30 1.72 -18.61 -6.99
C TYR A 30 0.29 -18.87 -7.48
N ALA A 31 -0.20 -18.09 -8.45
CA ALA A 31 -1.56 -18.19 -8.97
C ALA A 31 -1.62 -19.00 -10.28
N ASN A 32 -2.71 -19.74 -10.45
CA ASN A 32 -3.10 -20.31 -11.75
C ASN A 32 -4.14 -19.37 -12.37
N ILE A 33 -3.85 -18.85 -13.55
CA ILE A 33 -4.77 -17.97 -14.28
C ILE A 33 -5.14 -18.66 -15.59
N THR A 34 -6.44 -18.87 -15.80
CA THR A 34 -6.98 -19.44 -17.03
C THR A 34 -7.91 -18.42 -17.67
N PHE A 35 -7.69 -18.14 -18.94
CA PHE A 35 -8.50 -17.20 -19.72
C PHE A 35 -8.95 -17.86 -21.01
N ILE A 36 -10.25 -17.85 -21.25
CA ILE A 36 -10.86 -18.34 -22.49
C ILE A 36 -11.39 -17.12 -23.23
N ASP A 37 -10.82 -16.86 -24.39
CA ASP A 37 -11.26 -15.81 -25.32
C ASP A 37 -12.67 -16.16 -25.86
N PRO A 38 -13.55 -15.18 -26.15
CA PRO A 38 -14.75 -15.37 -26.99
C PRO A 38 -14.57 -16.24 -28.24
N LYS A 39 -13.36 -16.29 -28.83
CA LYS A 39 -13.02 -17.18 -29.96
C LYS A 39 -12.71 -18.64 -29.56
N GLY A 40 -12.84 -18.99 -28.28
CA GLY A 40 -12.55 -20.33 -27.75
C GLY A 40 -11.06 -20.62 -27.52
N ARG A 41 -10.17 -19.61 -27.62
CA ARG A 41 -8.73 -19.80 -27.37
C ARG A 41 -8.46 -19.88 -25.88
N LEU A 42 -7.79 -20.95 -25.46
CA LEU A 42 -7.40 -21.17 -24.07
C LEU A 42 -5.99 -20.61 -23.82
N TYR A 43 -5.89 -19.65 -22.90
CA TYR A 43 -4.65 -19.15 -22.34
C TYR A 43 -4.52 -19.62 -20.90
N ARG A 44 -3.37 -20.21 -20.55
CA ARG A 44 -3.15 -20.80 -19.23
C ARG A 44 -1.79 -20.38 -18.69
N PHE A 45 -1.80 -19.66 -17.57
CA PHE A 45 -0.63 -19.25 -16.82
C PHE A 45 -0.56 -20.08 -15.54
N ASN A 46 0.30 -21.11 -15.53
CA ASN A 46 0.42 -22.04 -14.40
C ASN A 46 1.26 -21.45 -13.26
N ARG A 47 0.94 -21.71 -12.00
CA ARG A 47 1.82 -21.34 -10.88
C ARG A 47 3.15 -22.08 -10.95
N VAL A 48 4.20 -21.46 -10.43
CA VAL A 48 5.54 -22.04 -10.26
C VAL A 48 5.88 -22.28 -8.80
N THR A 49 5.23 -21.55 -7.88
CA THR A 49 5.46 -21.68 -6.44
C THR A 49 4.15 -21.82 -5.69
N THR A 50 4.19 -22.39 -4.50
CA THR A 50 3.08 -22.42 -3.54
C THR A 50 3.28 -21.44 -2.39
N LYS A 51 4.48 -20.84 -2.28
CA LYS A 51 4.83 -19.84 -1.28
C LYS A 51 4.13 -18.52 -1.62
N MET A 52 3.32 -18.04 -0.68
CA MET A 52 2.65 -16.74 -0.78
C MET A 52 3.34 -15.71 0.10
N PRO A 53 3.30 -14.42 -0.28
CA PRO A 53 3.74 -13.34 0.60
C PRO A 53 2.83 -13.26 1.84
N PRO A 54 3.33 -12.72 2.97
CA PRO A 54 2.51 -12.54 4.16
C PRO A 54 1.35 -11.59 3.85
N PRO A 55 0.11 -11.89 4.27
CA PRO A 55 -1.02 -11.02 3.97
C PRO A 55 -0.84 -9.64 4.66
N PRO A 56 -1.31 -8.56 4.02
CA PRO A 56 -1.27 -7.24 4.63
C PRO A 56 -2.14 -7.23 5.90
N LYS A 57 -1.76 -6.41 6.87
CA LYS A 57 -2.47 -6.28 8.14
C LYS A 57 -3.08 -4.90 8.25
N GLU A 58 -4.31 -4.82 8.74
CA GLU A 58 -4.94 -3.55 9.06
C GLU A 58 -4.16 -2.83 10.16
N THR A 59 -3.87 -1.55 9.96
CA THR A 59 -3.22 -0.70 10.94
C THR A 59 -4.02 0.56 11.18
N LYS A 60 -3.84 1.11 12.38
CA LYS A 60 -4.42 2.39 12.77
C LYS A 60 -3.82 3.52 11.93
N PRO A 61 -4.55 4.62 11.73
CA PRO A 61 -4.00 5.80 11.06
C PRO A 61 -2.79 6.36 11.83
N HIS A 62 -1.77 6.80 11.09
CA HIS A 62 -0.61 7.47 11.67
C HIS A 62 -0.91 8.96 11.90
N PRO A 63 -0.46 9.62 12.99
CA PRO A 63 -0.76 11.04 13.28
C PRO A 63 -0.41 12.04 12.18
N TYR A 64 0.73 11.87 11.49
CA TYR A 64 1.08 12.71 10.33
C TYR A 64 0.03 12.62 9.20
N GLY A 65 -0.70 11.51 9.17
CA GLY A 65 -1.66 11.05 8.17
C GLY A 65 -3.06 11.62 8.22
N VAL A 66 -3.35 12.44 9.22
CA VAL A 66 -4.73 12.66 9.63
C VAL A 66 -5.18 14.05 9.26
N ASP A 67 -6.35 14.13 8.63
CA ASP A 67 -7.02 15.37 8.32
C ASP A 67 -8.16 15.68 9.32
N VAL A 68 -8.69 16.89 9.23
CA VAL A 68 -9.75 17.40 10.12
C VAL A 68 -10.97 16.48 10.10
N GLU A 69 -11.38 16.01 8.92
CA GLU A 69 -12.53 15.12 8.79
C GLU A 69 -12.29 13.77 9.47
N THR A 70 -11.12 13.18 9.29
CA THR A 70 -10.75 11.92 9.93
C THR A 70 -10.77 12.06 11.45
N ILE A 71 -10.24 13.14 12.01
CA ILE A 71 -10.34 13.41 13.45
C ILE A 71 -11.80 13.54 13.89
N GLN A 72 -12.63 14.28 13.15
CA GLN A 72 -14.05 14.43 13.49
C GLN A 72 -14.79 13.08 13.47
N ARG A 73 -14.49 12.23 12.49
CA ARG A 73 -15.04 10.87 12.41
C ARG A 73 -14.62 10.05 13.63
N LEU A 74 -13.34 10.08 13.99
CA LEU A 74 -12.81 9.37 15.16
C LEU A 74 -13.44 9.87 16.47
N ILE A 75 -13.64 11.17 16.62
CA ILE A 75 -14.31 11.76 17.81
C ILE A 75 -15.76 11.29 17.93
N ARG A 76 -16.49 11.12 16.81
CA ARG A 76 -17.88 10.64 16.84
C ARG A 76 -17.96 9.19 17.33
N VAL A 77 -17.06 8.33 16.87
CA VAL A 77 -17.06 6.89 17.18
C VAL A 77 -16.33 6.53 18.47
N THR A 78 -15.50 7.42 19.02
CA THR A 78 -14.64 7.09 20.16
C THR A 78 -15.44 6.73 21.42
N PRO A 79 -15.08 5.62 22.10
CA PRO A 79 -15.59 5.31 23.43
C PRO A 79 -14.83 6.06 24.54
N TYR A 80 -13.63 6.57 24.24
CA TYR A 80 -12.73 7.15 25.24
C TYR A 80 -13.19 8.54 25.71
N ARG A 81 -13.01 8.79 27.01
CA ARG A 81 -13.40 10.04 27.68
C ARG A 81 -12.23 11.00 27.93
N ASN A 82 -11.00 10.59 27.61
CA ASN A 82 -9.77 11.37 27.79
C ASN A 82 -9.03 11.52 26.47
N MET A 83 -8.37 12.66 26.25
CA MET A 83 -7.56 12.89 25.06
C MET A 83 -6.32 12.01 25.00
N VAL A 84 -5.73 11.66 26.15
CA VAL A 84 -4.56 10.74 26.20
C VAL A 84 -4.95 9.37 25.65
N ASP A 85 -6.07 8.82 26.12
CA ASP A 85 -6.58 7.53 25.66
C ASP A 85 -7.04 7.58 24.21
N PHE A 86 -7.64 8.69 23.78
CA PHE A 86 -7.99 8.91 22.38
C PHE A 86 -6.75 8.82 21.49
N MET A 87 -5.68 9.54 21.86
CA MET A 87 -4.44 9.56 21.07
C MET A 87 -3.76 8.19 21.03
N ARG A 88 -3.68 7.49 22.16
CA ARG A 88 -3.02 6.18 22.28
C ARG A 88 -3.77 5.07 21.53
N ASN A 89 -5.11 5.12 21.53
CA ASN A 89 -5.91 4.01 21.01
C ASN A 89 -6.34 4.19 19.56
N HIS A 90 -6.45 5.41 19.04
CA HIS A 90 -6.86 5.64 17.65
C HIS A 90 -5.70 5.81 16.68
N PHE A 91 -4.49 6.14 17.16
CA PHE A 91 -3.34 6.36 16.28
C PHE A 91 -2.27 5.28 16.41
N HIS A 92 -1.61 4.99 15.30
CA HIS A 92 -0.50 4.06 15.26
C HIS A 92 0.77 4.69 15.85
N ARG A 93 1.53 3.90 16.63
CA ARG A 93 2.81 4.30 17.24
C ARG A 93 2.75 5.53 18.17
N VAL A 94 1.61 5.78 18.79
CA VAL A 94 1.46 6.79 19.84
C VAL A 94 1.42 6.14 21.21
N GLY A 95 2.50 6.27 21.97
CA GLY A 95 2.56 5.87 23.38
C GLY A 95 2.06 6.97 24.31
N GLU A 96 1.90 6.64 25.59
CA GLU A 96 1.39 7.56 26.62
C GLU A 96 2.28 8.81 26.79
N LYS A 97 3.60 8.64 26.92
CA LYS A 97 4.56 9.75 27.01
C LYS A 97 4.51 10.67 25.80
N THR A 98 4.38 10.10 24.60
CA THR A 98 4.29 10.88 23.35
C THR A 98 2.95 11.61 23.26
N ALA A 99 1.85 10.97 23.65
CA ALA A 99 0.54 11.61 23.73
C ALA A 99 0.55 12.80 24.70
N HIS A 100 1.19 12.67 25.87
CA HIS A 100 1.33 13.78 26.82
C HIS A 100 2.09 14.97 26.23
N ARG A 101 3.29 14.74 25.69
CA ARG A 101 4.11 15.79 25.07
C ARG A 101 3.39 16.48 23.90
N PHE A 102 2.69 15.69 23.09
CA PHE A 102 1.92 16.21 21.96
C PHE A 102 0.74 17.07 22.42
N LEU A 103 -0.05 16.62 23.40
CA LEU A 103 -1.20 17.37 23.90
C LEU A 103 -0.79 18.67 24.59
N GLU A 104 0.34 18.66 25.31
CA GLU A 104 0.96 19.88 25.86
C GLU A 104 1.34 20.85 24.75
N SER A 105 2.02 20.37 23.70
CA SER A 105 2.41 21.18 22.53
C SER A 105 1.20 21.74 21.78
N ALA A 106 0.09 21.01 21.77
CA ALA A 106 -1.16 21.44 21.13
C ALA A 106 -2.02 22.35 22.02
N GLY A 107 -1.66 22.56 23.29
CA GLY A 107 -2.43 23.35 24.25
C GLY A 107 -3.78 22.73 24.60
N ILE A 108 -3.90 21.39 24.52
CA ILE A 108 -5.15 20.67 24.82
C ILE A 108 -5.00 19.94 26.15
N SER A 109 -5.99 20.12 27.03
CA SER A 109 -5.99 19.42 28.32
C SER A 109 -6.05 17.90 28.14
N LYS A 110 -5.18 17.20 28.85
CA LYS A 110 -5.00 15.73 28.82
C LYS A 110 -6.28 14.98 29.20
N THR A 111 -7.01 15.51 30.17
CA THR A 111 -8.26 14.96 30.72
C THR A 111 -9.50 15.47 29.99
N LYS A 112 -9.33 16.32 28.97
CA LYS A 112 -10.46 16.83 28.18
C LYS A 112 -11.15 15.67 27.48
N ASN A 113 -12.47 15.73 27.44
CA ASN A 113 -13.27 14.76 26.69
C ASN A 113 -13.15 15.02 25.18
N PRO A 114 -12.73 14.03 24.37
CA PRO A 114 -12.61 14.17 22.92
C PRO A 114 -13.90 14.66 22.25
N LYS A 115 -15.08 14.30 22.79
CA LYS A 115 -16.39 14.72 22.25
C LYS A 115 -16.73 16.20 22.50
N ARG A 116 -15.98 16.88 23.37
CA ARG A 116 -16.20 18.29 23.74
C ARG A 116 -15.14 19.23 23.14
N ILE A 117 -14.36 18.74 22.17
CA ILE A 117 -13.37 19.55 21.46
C ILE A 117 -14.08 20.46 20.43
N SER A 118 -13.67 21.73 20.35
CA SER A 118 -14.23 22.67 19.36
C SER A 118 -13.65 22.42 17.97
N ARG A 119 -14.30 22.92 16.91
CA ARG A 119 -13.77 22.82 15.54
C ARG A 119 -12.39 23.47 15.42
N ASP A 120 -12.18 24.63 16.05
CA ASP A 120 -10.89 25.33 16.02
C ASP A 120 -9.79 24.54 16.72
N GLU A 121 -10.13 23.87 17.82
CA GLU A 121 -9.21 22.96 18.51
C GLU A 121 -8.85 21.75 17.65
N VAL A 122 -9.79 21.19 16.87
CA VAL A 122 -9.48 20.11 15.92
C VAL A 122 -8.54 20.58 14.82
N VAL A 123 -8.76 21.78 14.25
CA VAL A 123 -7.87 22.34 13.24
C VAL A 123 -6.46 22.56 13.80
N ARG A 124 -6.35 23.06 15.04
CA ARG A 124 -5.07 23.20 15.74
C ARG A 124 -4.42 21.84 15.98
N LEU A 125 -5.17 20.84 16.43
CA LEU A 125 -4.69 19.48 16.66
C LEU A 125 -4.04 18.91 15.40
N VAL A 126 -4.74 18.97 14.25
CA VAL A 126 -4.25 18.48 12.95
C VAL A 126 -3.01 19.23 12.48
N LYS A 127 -3.00 20.57 12.59
CA LYS A 127 -1.82 21.38 12.26
C LYS A 127 -0.61 20.99 13.12
N MET A 128 -0.82 20.73 14.40
CA MET A 128 0.23 20.31 15.31
C MET A 128 0.67 18.88 15.05
N MET A 129 -0.23 17.97 14.68
CA MET A 129 0.13 16.60 14.31
C MET A 129 1.15 16.58 13.16
N LYS A 130 0.98 17.45 12.17
CA LYS A 130 1.92 17.58 11.02
C LYS A 130 3.26 18.21 11.40
N ARG A 131 3.34 18.99 12.49
CA ARG A 131 4.56 19.70 12.92
C ARG A 131 5.33 18.97 14.02
N PHE A 132 4.68 18.09 14.76
CA PHE A 132 5.24 17.44 15.94
C PHE A 132 6.21 16.33 15.55
N ARG A 133 7.49 16.50 15.89
CA ARG A 133 8.58 15.62 15.42
C ARG A 133 8.78 14.35 16.24
N ASP A 134 8.20 14.25 17.44
CA ASP A 134 8.45 13.09 18.32
C ASP A 134 7.56 11.88 17.98
N PHE A 135 6.76 11.92 16.91
CA PHE A 135 6.07 10.73 16.41
C PHE A 135 7.08 9.82 15.72
N LEU A 136 7.06 8.55 16.12
CA LEU A 136 7.82 7.51 15.45
C LEU A 136 7.31 7.33 14.02
N PRO A 137 8.17 6.97 13.05
CA PRO A 137 7.72 6.68 11.69
C PRO A 137 6.74 5.50 11.70
N PRO A 138 5.78 5.44 10.74
CA PRO A 138 4.83 4.34 10.65
C PRO A 138 5.52 2.99 10.46
N ASP A 139 4.91 1.93 10.97
CA ASP A 139 5.44 0.58 10.76
C ASP A 139 5.15 0.09 9.35
N ALA A 140 6.16 -0.43 8.66
CA ALA A 140 6.01 -1.02 7.34
C ALA A 140 5.49 -2.46 7.38
N SER A 141 5.34 -3.06 8.57
CA SER A 141 4.78 -4.41 8.74
C SER A 141 3.34 -4.57 8.25
N CYS A 142 2.62 -3.47 7.98
CA CYS A 142 1.30 -3.50 7.35
C CYS A 142 1.36 -3.85 5.86
N LEU A 143 2.52 -3.67 5.22
CA LEU A 143 2.69 -3.92 3.80
C LEU A 143 2.90 -5.40 3.51
N SER A 144 2.45 -5.80 2.32
CA SER A 144 2.65 -7.13 1.77
C SER A 144 3.40 -7.01 0.46
N PRO A 145 4.74 -6.83 0.49
CA PRO A 145 5.52 -6.85 -0.74
C PRO A 145 5.56 -8.26 -1.30
N ILE A 146 5.70 -8.37 -2.63
CA ILE A 146 5.82 -9.65 -3.33
C ILE A 146 7.06 -10.40 -2.82
N GLY A 147 8.13 -9.68 -2.50
CA GLY A 147 9.42 -10.25 -2.13
C GLY A 147 10.31 -10.55 -3.34
N GLU A 148 11.62 -10.45 -3.14
CA GLU A 148 12.61 -10.60 -4.22
C GLU A 148 12.56 -12.00 -4.88
N GLU A 149 12.43 -13.05 -4.07
CA GLU A 149 12.37 -14.43 -4.54
C GLU A 149 11.15 -14.70 -5.43
N LEU A 150 9.97 -14.27 -4.98
CA LEU A 150 8.73 -14.49 -5.72
C LEU A 150 8.73 -13.68 -7.02
N LEU A 151 9.14 -12.42 -6.97
CA LEU A 151 9.22 -11.59 -8.17
C LEU A 151 10.23 -12.16 -9.19
N LYS A 152 11.38 -12.65 -8.73
CA LYS A 152 12.36 -13.33 -9.58
C LYS A 152 11.78 -14.61 -10.22
N ALA A 153 11.06 -15.43 -9.45
CA ALA A 153 10.43 -16.64 -9.96
C ALA A 153 9.38 -16.35 -11.05
N GLY A 154 8.57 -15.30 -10.87
CA GLY A 154 7.59 -14.88 -11.86
C GLY A 154 8.20 -14.36 -13.15
N ILE A 155 9.29 -13.58 -13.06
CA ILE A 155 10.05 -13.09 -14.22
C ILE A 155 10.68 -14.25 -15.00
N LEU A 156 11.36 -15.17 -14.31
CA LEU A 156 12.01 -16.33 -14.94
C LEU A 156 11.01 -17.19 -15.72
N LYS A 157 9.81 -17.35 -15.16
CA LYS A 157 8.72 -18.10 -15.77
C LYS A 157 8.16 -17.44 -17.04
N GLU A 158 7.79 -16.17 -16.96
CA GLU A 158 7.02 -15.50 -18.03
C GLU A 158 7.90 -14.87 -19.13
N LEU A 159 9.14 -14.51 -18.80
CA LEU A 159 10.04 -13.77 -19.70
C LEU A 159 11.28 -14.57 -20.13
N GLN A 160 11.61 -15.67 -19.43
CA GLN A 160 12.80 -16.51 -19.70
C GLN A 160 14.08 -15.69 -20.03
N PRO A 161 14.46 -14.72 -19.18
CA PRO A 161 15.59 -13.85 -19.45
C PRO A 161 16.93 -14.57 -19.28
N GLU A 162 17.97 -14.01 -19.91
CA GLU A 162 19.35 -14.47 -19.73
C GLU A 162 19.92 -14.02 -18.38
N PHE A 163 19.49 -12.85 -17.91
CA PHE A 163 19.92 -12.30 -16.63
C PHE A 163 18.76 -11.59 -15.91
N VAL A 164 18.62 -11.84 -14.62
CA VAL A 164 17.61 -11.21 -13.75
C VAL A 164 18.20 -10.91 -12.37
N VAL A 165 18.03 -9.66 -11.94
CA VAL A 165 18.34 -9.20 -10.57
C VAL A 165 17.13 -8.47 -10.04
N VAL A 166 16.74 -8.76 -8.81
CA VAL A 166 15.62 -8.09 -8.14
C VAL A 166 16.14 -7.49 -6.85
N CYS A 167 15.80 -6.23 -6.60
CA CYS A 167 16.17 -5.54 -5.37
C CYS A 167 14.91 -4.95 -4.71
N GLN A 168 14.78 -5.19 -3.42
CA GLN A 168 13.75 -4.62 -2.57
C GLN A 168 14.37 -3.56 -1.68
N ARG A 169 13.87 -2.32 -1.77
CA ARG A 169 14.33 -1.25 -0.89
C ARG A 169 13.71 -1.38 0.49
N GLN A 170 14.42 -0.85 1.48
CA GLN A 170 13.85 -0.64 2.80
C GLN A 170 12.61 0.27 2.68
N PRO A 171 11.54 -0.01 3.44
CA PRO A 171 10.36 0.83 3.46
C PRO A 171 10.71 2.29 3.77
N SER A 172 10.11 3.20 3.02
CA SER A 172 10.29 4.63 3.22
C SER A 172 8.95 5.34 3.18
N THR A 173 8.90 6.53 3.77
CA THR A 173 7.76 7.44 3.71
C THR A 173 8.06 8.49 2.64
N TYR A 174 7.14 8.66 1.68
CA TYR A 174 7.33 9.59 0.56
C TYR A 174 6.69 10.95 0.88
N SER A 175 7.35 12.05 0.50
CA SER A 175 6.98 13.43 0.91
C SER A 175 5.61 13.94 0.41
N GLY A 176 4.99 13.29 -0.58
CA GLY A 176 3.60 13.57 -1.01
C GLY A 176 2.53 12.70 -0.32
N GLN A 177 2.94 11.57 0.26
CA GLN A 177 2.15 10.63 1.04
C GLN A 177 2.95 10.28 2.31
N GLU A 178 3.25 11.31 3.11
CA GLU A 178 4.16 11.27 4.28
C GLU A 178 3.68 10.35 5.43
N GLN A 179 2.74 9.45 5.12
CA GLN A 179 1.63 9.07 5.97
C GLN A 179 1.28 7.58 5.83
N ASN A 180 1.70 6.93 4.73
CA ASN A 180 1.62 5.49 4.56
C ASN A 180 3.01 4.96 4.19
N PRO A 181 3.51 3.92 4.86
CA PRO A 181 4.77 3.32 4.48
C PRO A 181 4.64 2.81 3.04
N ALA A 182 5.66 3.06 2.22
CA ALA A 182 5.75 2.52 0.88
C ALA A 182 6.99 1.65 0.79
N GLN A 183 6.86 0.52 0.10
CA GLN A 183 8.00 -0.34 -0.17
C GLN A 183 8.10 -0.57 -1.67
N VAL A 184 9.26 -0.21 -2.21
CA VAL A 184 9.50 -0.26 -3.66
C VAL A 184 10.38 -1.45 -3.99
N GLN A 185 9.98 -2.21 -5.01
CA GLN A 185 10.72 -3.35 -5.53
C GLN A 185 11.06 -3.08 -7.00
N TRP A 186 12.34 -3.22 -7.34
CA TRP A 186 12.86 -2.96 -8.68
C TRP A 186 13.47 -4.25 -9.26
N PRO A 187 12.87 -4.82 -10.32
CA PRO A 187 13.52 -5.84 -11.11
C PRO A 187 14.35 -5.22 -12.24
N CYS A 188 15.57 -5.69 -12.42
CA CYS A 188 16.38 -5.49 -13.61
C CYS A 188 16.39 -6.80 -14.40
N VAL A 189 15.93 -6.76 -15.65
CA VAL A 189 15.75 -7.95 -16.50
C VAL A 189 16.41 -7.67 -17.85
N LEU A 190 17.30 -8.57 -18.28
CA LEU A 190 17.94 -8.50 -19.60
C LEU A 190 17.49 -9.72 -20.43
N THR A 191 16.96 -9.45 -21.62
CA THR A 191 16.59 -10.46 -22.62
C THR A 191 17.29 -10.15 -23.94
N SER A 192 17.63 -11.17 -24.74
CA SER A 192 18.28 -11.00 -26.05
C SER A 192 17.44 -10.22 -27.08
N GLU A 193 16.12 -10.11 -26.89
CA GLU A 193 15.27 -9.21 -27.70
C GLU A 193 15.58 -7.72 -27.47
N HIS A 194 16.00 -7.32 -26.26
CA HIS A 194 16.38 -5.94 -25.96
C HIS A 194 17.73 -5.55 -26.58
N ALA A 195 18.65 -6.52 -26.72
CA ALA A 195 19.95 -6.30 -27.35
C ALA A 195 19.89 -6.11 -28.88
N ARG A 196 18.75 -6.43 -29.52
CA ARG A 196 18.55 -6.30 -30.98
C ARG A 196 17.86 -5.01 -31.41
N ARG A 197 17.43 -4.15 -30.49
CA ARG A 197 16.94 -2.81 -30.86
C ARG A 197 18.13 -1.86 -30.91
N PRO A 198 18.51 -1.33 -32.09
CA PRO A 198 19.53 -0.28 -32.15
C PRO A 198 19.04 0.93 -31.33
N PRO A 199 19.94 1.68 -30.68
CA PRO A 199 19.56 2.93 -30.03
C PRO A 199 18.98 3.87 -31.09
N SER A 200 17.70 4.21 -30.93
CA SER A 200 17.08 5.30 -31.68
C SER A 200 17.66 6.61 -31.14
N TRP A 201 18.68 7.13 -31.81
CA TRP A 201 19.12 8.52 -31.69
C TRP A 201 18.21 9.42 -32.54
#